data_AF-I4YKZ6-F1
#
_entry.id   AF-I4YKZ6-F1
#
_cell.length_a   1.000
_cell.length_b   1.000
_cell.length_c   1.000
_cell.angle_alpha   90.00
_cell.angle_beta   90.00
_cell.angle_gamma   90.00
#
_symmetry.space_group_name_H-M   'P 1'
#
loop_
_entity.id
_entity.type
_entity.pdbx_description
1 polymer ?
#
loop_
_entity_poly.entity_id
_entity_poly.type
_entity_poly.pdbx_seq_one_letter_code
_entity_poly.pdbx_strand_id
1 'polypeptide(L)'
;MEHKGRRRPHTPPLSLTPYLKRDRLPRLERRAMAQNVTVYFATNRMPLTDGGGQTIVDFGSEPGPIDGTAVRFGSAQASVTATRSSFIAGSLYVAPEQLIGPSIQRGSRDIFEKLRQDMQDGGRPTLVVIHGFSNTFQDAIERAAGILNFYGIDANVFSFTWPSIGTPLPTPLPYTDYFHDRGTARGSGVAIARTMRILYDFIDNLPRRAVCRQPLHLVCHSMGNYAFRYAVQALMQVPQGEPREYVRTADLPAPDAEERPVPALVALPTEAPDPNRLRRTFEQIVLAAADEDEDAFEDVKELRYLPRLGNRVTVYHTGKDWILSTLSSVTKFNGPRLGVNGPENMAIISDKVTAVDVSDAIDPSQDFESHNYYRIFPAVRDDIVAVLSGERQDKIANRDRNDMQRYSLRAPARTTRRKGR
;
A
#
# COMPACT_ATOMS: atom_id res chain seq x y z
N MET A 1 -6.10 -1.90 -56.55
CA MET A 1 -6.38 -1.12 -55.34
C MET A 1 -6.01 -1.98 -54.14
N GLU A 2 -4.79 -1.85 -53.63
CA GLU A 2 -4.31 -2.60 -52.47
C GLU A 2 -4.07 -1.66 -51.30
N HIS A 3 -4.82 -1.87 -50.22
CA HIS A 3 -4.74 -1.09 -49.00
C HIS A 3 -3.50 -1.52 -48.19
N LYS A 4 -2.43 -0.73 -48.23
CA LYS A 4 -1.29 -0.86 -47.32
C LYS A 4 -1.68 -0.41 -45.91
N GLY A 5 -1.87 -1.35 -45.00
CA GLY A 5 -2.07 -1.11 -43.58
C GLY A 5 -0.81 -0.52 -42.92
N ARG A 6 -0.95 0.68 -42.33
CA ARG A 6 0.09 1.31 -41.50
C ARG A 6 0.27 0.50 -40.20
N ARG A 7 1.43 -0.15 -40.05
CA ARG A 7 1.86 -0.74 -38.77
C ARG A 7 2.06 0.38 -37.75
N ARG A 8 1.43 0.25 -36.57
CA ARG A 8 1.72 1.10 -35.41
C ARG A 8 3.18 0.87 -34.99
N PRO A 9 3.93 1.91 -34.58
CA PRO A 9 5.29 1.71 -34.12
C PRO A 9 5.28 0.88 -32.83
N HIS A 10 5.99 -0.25 -32.86
CA HIS A 10 6.32 -1.04 -31.68
C HIS A 10 7.21 -0.19 -30.76
N THR A 11 6.67 0.20 -29.60
CA THR A 11 7.49 0.69 -28.50
C THR A 11 8.32 -0.49 -27.98
N PRO A 12 9.66 -0.43 -27.96
CA PRO A 12 10.45 -1.50 -27.37
C PRO A 12 10.21 -1.55 -25.87
N PRO A 13 10.24 -2.75 -25.23
CA PRO A 13 10.20 -2.84 -23.78
C PRO A 13 11.39 -2.07 -23.20
N LEU A 14 11.12 -1.24 -22.19
CA LEU A 14 12.16 -0.60 -21.38
C LEU A 14 13.07 -1.70 -20.84
N SER A 15 14.36 -1.64 -21.21
CA SER A 15 15.42 -2.49 -20.70
C SER A 15 15.38 -2.50 -19.17
N LEU A 16 15.07 -3.67 -18.58
CA LEU A 16 15.03 -3.95 -17.14
C LEU A 16 16.45 -3.89 -16.56
N THR A 17 16.99 -2.69 -16.44
CA THR A 17 18.12 -2.44 -15.55
C THR A 17 17.53 -2.34 -14.14
N PRO A 18 18.11 -2.98 -13.10
CA PRO A 18 17.57 -2.86 -11.74
C PRO A 18 17.54 -1.37 -11.34
N TYR A 19 16.34 -0.81 -11.23
CA TYR A 19 16.15 0.61 -10.85
C TYR A 19 16.30 0.79 -9.33
N LEU A 20 15.93 -0.24 -8.58
CA LEU A 20 16.11 -0.30 -7.13
C LEU A 20 17.59 -0.58 -6.84
N LYS A 21 18.32 0.45 -6.42
CA LYS A 21 19.69 0.28 -5.96
C LYS A 21 19.64 -0.28 -4.55
N ARG A 22 20.25 -1.46 -4.33
CA ARG A 22 20.69 -1.84 -2.99
C ARG A 22 21.75 -0.83 -2.56
N ASP A 23 21.62 -0.31 -1.36
CA ASP A 23 22.57 0.67 -0.89
C ASP A 23 23.97 0.03 -0.80
N ARG A 24 24.97 0.67 -1.42
CA ARG A 24 26.32 0.08 -1.58
C ARG A 24 27.20 0.21 -0.32
N LEU A 25 26.70 0.89 0.71
CA LEU A 25 27.44 1.07 1.97
C LEU A 25 27.52 -0.26 2.75
N PRO A 26 28.71 -0.67 3.23
CA PRO A 26 28.85 -1.90 3.99
C PRO A 26 27.95 -1.90 5.24
N ARG A 27 27.26 -3.02 5.50
CA ARG A 27 26.35 -3.24 6.64
C ARG A 27 26.91 -2.82 8.01
N LEU A 28 28.23 -2.75 8.18
CA LEU A 28 28.89 -2.34 9.42
C LEU A 28 28.94 -0.81 9.64
N GLU A 29 28.97 0.01 8.59
CA GLU A 29 29.06 1.47 8.72
C GLU A 29 27.69 2.12 9.02
N ARG A 30 26.60 1.51 8.52
CA ARG A 30 25.22 1.92 8.85
C ARG A 30 24.82 1.63 10.31
N ARG A 31 25.52 0.73 11.01
CA ARG A 31 25.10 0.21 12.32
C ARG A 31 25.19 1.21 13.48
N ALA A 32 25.78 2.38 13.30
CA ALA A 32 26.07 3.30 14.40
C ALA A 32 25.26 4.62 14.44
N MET A 33 24.56 5.02 13.36
CA MET A 33 23.84 6.30 13.35
C MET A 33 22.37 6.14 12.95
N ALA A 34 21.49 6.74 13.75
CA ALA A 34 20.07 6.80 13.45
C ALA A 34 19.84 7.68 12.21
N GLN A 35 19.01 7.21 11.29
CA GLN A 35 18.63 7.97 10.09
C GLN A 35 17.21 8.49 10.24
N ASN A 36 17.02 9.79 10.01
CA ASN A 36 15.68 10.37 9.97
C ASN A 36 15.09 10.11 8.59
N VAL A 37 13.94 9.42 8.56
CA VAL A 37 13.21 9.09 7.34
C VAL A 37 11.93 9.90 7.33
N THR A 38 11.74 10.68 6.27
CA THR A 38 10.46 11.32 5.98
C THR A 38 9.50 10.31 5.38
N VAL A 39 8.32 10.18 5.98
CA VAL A 39 7.20 9.39 5.50
C VAL A 39 6.11 10.36 5.07
N TYR A 40 5.82 10.39 3.77
CA TYR A 40 4.62 11.04 3.27
C TYR A 40 3.41 10.18 3.59
N PHE A 41 2.25 10.78 3.83
CA PHE A 41 1.07 10.00 4.15
C PHE A 41 -0.22 10.57 3.58
N ALA A 42 -1.19 9.67 3.46
CA ALA A 42 -2.61 9.99 3.42
C ALA A 42 -3.33 9.24 4.54
N THR A 43 -4.33 9.87 5.14
CA THR A 43 -5.07 9.29 6.26
C THR A 43 -6.53 9.72 6.25
N ASN A 44 -7.41 8.78 6.58
CA ASN A 44 -8.81 9.06 6.90
C ASN A 44 -9.13 8.88 8.38
N ARG A 45 -8.09 8.90 9.24
CA ARG A 45 -8.25 8.93 10.68
C ARG A 45 -8.82 10.25 11.17
N MET A 46 -9.51 10.21 12.31
CA MET A 46 -9.97 11.40 13.02
C MET A 46 -8.76 12.25 13.44
N PRO A 47 -8.64 13.51 13.00
CA PRO A 47 -7.58 14.39 13.48
C PRO A 47 -7.77 14.70 14.97
N LEU A 48 -6.68 14.67 15.71
CA LEU A 48 -6.61 15.13 17.10
C LEU A 48 -5.90 16.49 17.09
N THR A 49 -6.52 17.48 17.72
CA THR A 49 -6.00 18.85 17.78
C THR A 49 -5.37 19.17 19.12
N ASP A 50 -4.56 20.22 19.15
CA ASP A 50 -4.13 20.86 20.39
C ASP A 50 -5.32 21.36 21.24
N GLY A 51 -5.04 21.80 22.47
CA GLY A 51 -6.06 22.33 23.38
C GLY A 51 -6.79 23.57 22.87
N GLY A 52 -6.24 24.24 21.83
CA GLY A 52 -6.87 25.38 21.16
C GLY A 52 -7.74 25.00 19.96
N GLY A 53 -7.72 23.74 19.52
CA GLY A 53 -8.48 23.26 18.36
C GLY A 53 -7.94 23.77 17.01
N GLN A 54 -6.75 24.38 16.98
CA GLN A 54 -6.23 25.07 15.80
C GLN A 54 -5.27 24.21 14.99
N THR A 55 -4.43 23.43 15.68
CA THR A 55 -3.39 22.63 15.05
C THR A 55 -3.68 21.16 15.22
N ILE A 56 -3.61 20.38 14.14
CA ILE A 56 -3.65 18.92 14.20
C ILE A 56 -2.30 18.43 14.75
N VAL A 57 -2.34 17.75 15.88
CA VAL A 57 -1.15 17.25 16.59
C VAL A 57 -0.98 15.74 16.47
N ASP A 58 -2.06 15.00 16.18
CA ASP A 58 -2.03 13.55 15.93
C ASP A 58 -3.30 13.08 15.21
N PHE A 59 -3.47 11.76 15.04
CA PHE A 59 -4.64 11.12 14.47
C PHE A 59 -5.09 9.91 15.30
N GLY A 60 -6.39 9.85 15.59
CA GLY A 60 -7.01 8.82 16.44
C GLY A 60 -7.27 7.47 15.74
N SER A 61 -7.97 6.59 16.46
CA SER A 61 -8.40 5.26 16.00
C SER A 61 -9.70 5.27 15.20
N GLU A 62 -10.45 6.36 15.24
CA GLU A 62 -11.76 6.46 14.61
C GLU A 62 -11.69 7.00 13.18
N PRO A 63 -12.66 6.66 12.31
CA PRO A 63 -12.85 7.33 11.04
C PRO A 63 -13.00 8.84 11.22
N GLY A 64 -12.34 9.61 10.38
CA GLY A 64 -12.43 11.07 10.37
C GLY A 64 -13.75 11.59 9.79
N PRO A 65 -13.85 12.91 9.57
CA PRO A 65 -15.08 13.56 9.06
C PRO A 65 -15.62 12.95 7.76
N ILE A 66 -16.91 13.17 7.51
CA ILE A 66 -17.64 12.66 6.34
C ILE A 66 -17.57 11.12 6.30
N ASP A 67 -17.87 10.49 7.42
CA ASP A 67 -17.90 9.03 7.60
C ASP A 67 -16.59 8.34 7.16
N GLY A 68 -15.44 8.96 7.46
CA GLY A 68 -14.13 8.44 7.09
C GLY A 68 -13.79 8.55 5.61
N THR A 69 -14.53 9.31 4.81
CA THR A 69 -14.24 9.53 3.38
C THR A 69 -13.37 10.77 3.14
N ALA A 70 -13.25 11.66 4.12
CA ALA A 70 -12.30 12.77 4.07
C ALA A 70 -10.87 12.24 4.23
N VAL A 71 -9.98 12.65 3.34
CA VAL A 71 -8.57 12.24 3.34
C VAL A 71 -7.70 13.46 3.59
N ARG A 72 -6.85 13.38 4.61
CA ARG A 72 -5.80 14.37 4.88
C ARG A 72 -4.47 13.85 4.36
N PHE A 73 -3.65 14.77 3.89
CA PHE A 73 -2.32 14.50 3.36
C PHE A 73 -1.29 15.21 4.22
N GLY A 74 -0.13 14.59 4.42
CA GLY A 74 0.94 15.19 5.19
C GLY A 74 2.27 14.49 5.03
N SER A 75 3.20 14.85 5.91
CA SER A 75 4.46 14.15 6.13
C SER A 75 4.77 14.10 7.61
N ALA A 76 5.45 13.05 8.06
CA ALA A 76 6.02 12.95 9.39
C ALA A 76 7.39 12.29 9.30
N GLN A 77 8.21 12.41 10.35
CA GLN A 77 9.53 11.78 10.39
C GLN A 77 9.60 10.71 11.47
N ALA A 78 10.35 9.66 11.17
CA ALA A 78 10.76 8.67 12.16
C ALA A 78 12.29 8.53 12.16
N SER A 79 12.86 8.36 13.34
CA SER A 79 14.27 8.03 13.52
C SER A 79 14.42 6.51 13.45
N VAL A 80 15.17 6.03 12.46
CA VAL A 80 15.36 4.61 12.15
C VAL A 80 16.77 4.20 12.53
N THR A 81 16.89 3.17 13.37
CA THR A 81 18.14 2.50 13.70
C THR A 81 18.16 1.09 13.10
N ALA A 82 19.26 0.35 13.32
CA ALA A 82 19.35 -1.04 12.89
C ALA A 82 18.24 -1.94 13.47
N THR A 83 17.66 -1.59 14.63
CA THR A 83 16.74 -2.47 15.37
C THR A 83 15.37 -1.86 15.66
N ARG A 84 15.22 -0.53 15.60
CA ARG A 84 13.97 0.15 15.92
C ARG A 84 13.70 1.32 14.98
N SER A 85 12.44 1.72 14.92
CA SER A 85 12.01 3.00 14.37
C SER A 85 11.21 3.71 15.45
N SER A 86 11.32 5.03 15.53
CA SER A 86 10.60 5.82 16.53
C SER A 86 10.15 7.14 15.94
N PHE A 87 8.88 7.49 16.12
CA PHE A 87 8.29 8.72 15.64
C PHE A 87 9.02 9.93 16.24
N ILE A 88 9.33 10.92 15.41
CA ILE A 88 9.97 12.15 15.86
C ILE A 88 8.87 13.12 16.28
N ALA A 89 8.73 13.33 17.59
CA ALA A 89 7.77 14.28 18.14
C ALA A 89 7.93 15.67 17.50
N GLY A 90 6.81 16.31 17.16
CA GLY A 90 6.78 17.61 16.49
C GLY A 90 7.13 17.58 14.99
N SER A 91 7.42 16.42 14.39
CA SER A 91 7.68 16.31 12.95
C SER A 91 6.42 16.23 12.08
N LEU A 92 5.24 16.12 12.71
CA LEU A 92 3.97 16.03 11.98
C LEU A 92 3.69 17.32 11.24
N TYR A 93 3.62 17.22 9.92
CA TYR A 93 3.14 18.26 9.03
C TYR A 93 1.87 17.76 8.33
N VAL A 94 0.74 18.39 8.62
CA VAL A 94 -0.51 18.17 7.88
C VAL A 94 -0.66 19.28 6.85
N ALA A 95 -0.74 18.92 5.57
CA ALA A 95 -0.82 19.91 4.51
C ALA A 95 -2.15 20.69 4.61
N PRO A 96 -2.11 22.02 4.54
CA PRO A 96 -3.30 22.85 4.65
C PRO A 96 -4.27 22.56 3.50
N GLU A 97 -5.56 22.60 3.80
CA GLU A 97 -6.62 22.32 2.84
C GLU A 97 -7.75 23.34 2.97
N GLN A 98 -8.08 23.96 1.83
CA GLN A 98 -9.20 24.85 1.65
C GLN A 98 -9.91 24.47 0.35
N LEU A 99 -11.02 23.74 0.47
CA LEU A 99 -11.79 23.25 -0.67
C LEU A 99 -12.93 24.18 -1.09
N ILE A 100 -13.18 25.25 -0.32
CA ILE A 100 -14.25 26.21 -0.56
C ILE A 100 -13.69 27.63 -0.44
N GLY A 101 -14.13 28.52 -1.34
CA GLY A 101 -13.74 29.92 -1.36
C GLY A 101 -12.90 30.29 -2.58
N PRO A 102 -12.41 31.55 -2.65
CA PRO A 102 -11.75 32.09 -3.83
C PRO A 102 -10.35 31.48 -4.09
N SER A 103 -9.70 30.98 -3.04
CA SER A 103 -8.34 30.42 -3.11
C SER A 103 -8.37 28.94 -2.71
N ILE A 104 -8.61 28.06 -3.69
CA ILE A 104 -8.64 26.62 -3.45
C ILE A 104 -7.22 26.11 -3.17
N GLN A 105 -7.02 25.54 -1.98
CA GLN A 105 -5.79 24.89 -1.57
C GLN A 105 -6.05 23.40 -1.35
N ARG A 106 -5.33 22.56 -2.08
CA ARG A 106 -5.43 21.09 -1.95
C ARG A 106 -4.18 20.57 -1.27
N GLY A 107 -4.30 20.05 -0.04
CA GLY A 107 -3.16 19.50 0.69
C GLY A 107 -2.48 18.34 -0.06
N SER A 108 -3.26 17.58 -0.84
CA SER A 108 -2.75 16.55 -1.75
C SER A 108 -1.79 17.07 -2.81
N ARG A 109 -2.01 18.27 -3.37
CA ARG A 109 -1.09 18.85 -4.36
C ARG A 109 0.27 19.17 -3.76
N ASP A 110 0.29 19.71 -2.53
CA ASP A 110 1.55 19.97 -1.81
C ASP A 110 2.34 18.67 -1.58
N ILE A 111 1.69 17.66 -1.00
CA ILE A 111 2.36 16.40 -0.68
C ILE A 111 2.80 15.62 -1.92
N PHE A 112 1.96 15.55 -2.96
CA PHE A 112 2.35 14.87 -4.19
C PHE A 112 3.43 15.62 -4.96
N GLU A 113 3.48 16.96 -4.91
CA GLU A 113 4.57 17.72 -5.53
C GLU A 113 5.90 17.51 -4.79
N LYS A 114 5.90 17.56 -3.45
CA LYS A 114 7.08 17.23 -2.63
C LYS A 114 7.60 15.81 -2.92
N LEU A 115 6.72 14.82 -2.88
CA LEU A 115 7.09 13.44 -3.18
C LEU A 115 7.59 13.28 -4.63
N ARG A 116 6.97 13.95 -5.60
CA ARG A 116 7.40 13.92 -7.01
C ARG A 116 8.81 14.51 -7.17
N GLN A 117 9.11 15.61 -6.48
CA GLN A 117 10.44 16.23 -6.46
C GLN A 117 11.47 15.27 -5.84
N ASP A 118 11.18 14.67 -4.68
CA ASP A 118 12.05 13.67 -4.05
C ASP A 118 12.31 12.45 -4.93
N MET A 119 11.28 11.97 -5.66
CA MET A 119 11.43 10.89 -6.65
C MET A 119 12.33 11.33 -7.81
N GLN A 120 12.18 12.56 -8.28
CA GLN A 120 12.97 13.09 -9.39
C GLN A 120 14.44 13.33 -9.01
N ASP A 121 14.67 14.00 -7.89
CA ASP A 121 16.01 14.41 -7.43
C ASP A 121 16.81 13.20 -6.93
N GLY A 122 16.17 12.28 -6.20
CA GLY A 122 16.80 11.05 -5.76
C GLY A 122 16.92 9.99 -6.86
N GLY A 123 16.18 10.12 -7.97
CA GLY A 123 16.13 9.12 -9.03
C GLY A 123 15.73 7.73 -8.52
N ARG A 124 14.84 7.69 -7.53
CA ARG A 124 14.50 6.50 -6.73
C ARG A 124 12.98 6.26 -6.68
N PRO A 125 12.55 5.01 -6.51
CA PRO A 125 11.14 4.65 -6.47
C PRO A 125 10.45 5.10 -5.18
N THR A 126 9.13 4.98 -5.15
CA THR A 126 8.35 5.14 -3.90
C THR A 126 7.72 3.81 -3.51
N LEU A 127 7.91 3.43 -2.26
CA LEU A 127 7.22 2.32 -1.63
C LEU A 127 5.97 2.83 -0.90
N VAL A 128 4.81 2.43 -1.40
CA VAL A 128 3.52 2.65 -0.75
C VAL A 128 3.28 1.54 0.26
N VAL A 129 2.97 1.90 1.50
CA VAL A 129 2.74 0.96 2.60
C VAL A 129 1.31 1.11 3.13
N ILE A 130 0.62 -0.01 3.32
CA ILE A 130 -0.66 -0.09 4.02
C ILE A 130 -0.49 -1.05 5.19
N HIS A 131 -0.58 -0.52 6.41
CA HIS A 131 -0.34 -1.27 7.63
C HIS A 131 -1.46 -2.29 7.92
N GLY A 132 -1.15 -3.28 8.76
CA GLY A 132 -2.08 -4.29 9.25
C GLY A 132 -2.89 -3.85 10.48
N PHE A 133 -3.55 -4.83 11.11
CA PHE A 133 -4.29 -4.65 12.36
C PHE A 133 -3.44 -3.98 13.45
N SER A 134 -4.11 -3.22 14.30
CA SER A 134 -3.56 -2.68 15.54
C SER A 134 -2.34 -1.76 15.37
N ASN A 135 -2.61 -0.57 14.83
CA ASN A 135 -1.64 0.51 14.68
C ASN A 135 -2.23 1.85 15.11
N THR A 136 -1.56 2.58 15.99
CA THR A 136 -1.75 4.02 16.04
C THR A 136 -1.26 4.67 14.75
N PHE A 137 -1.57 5.95 14.54
CA PHE A 137 -0.99 6.69 13.43
C PHE A 137 0.55 6.70 13.49
N GLN A 138 1.11 6.94 14.67
CA GLN A 138 2.56 6.96 14.87
C GLN A 138 3.19 5.60 14.59
N ASP A 139 2.59 4.49 15.06
CA ASP A 139 3.06 3.13 14.74
C ASP A 139 3.11 2.89 13.23
N ALA A 140 2.09 3.36 12.49
CA ALA A 140 2.04 3.19 11.05
C ALA A 140 3.15 3.98 10.34
N ILE A 141 3.49 5.19 10.83
CA ILE A 141 4.62 5.98 10.34
C ILE A 141 5.95 5.29 10.66
N GLU A 142 6.13 4.80 11.89
CA GLU A 142 7.33 4.08 12.30
C GLU A 142 7.56 2.80 11.48
N ARG A 143 6.50 2.01 11.26
CA ARG A 143 6.56 0.80 10.45
C ARG A 143 6.88 1.11 8.99
N ALA A 144 6.27 2.15 8.43
CA ALA A 144 6.53 2.60 7.07
C ALA A 144 7.99 3.11 6.92
N ALA A 145 8.53 3.84 7.89
CA ALA A 145 9.93 4.27 7.86
C ALA A 145 10.91 3.09 8.01
N GLY A 146 10.65 2.20 8.97
CA GLY A 146 11.51 1.06 9.29
C GLY A 146 11.66 0.07 8.14
N ILE A 147 10.68 -0.01 7.24
CA ILE A 147 10.69 -0.94 6.10
C ILE A 147 11.92 -0.72 5.20
N LEU A 148 12.37 0.53 5.02
CA LEU A 148 13.53 0.85 4.20
C LEU A 148 14.81 0.25 4.79
N ASN A 149 14.95 0.30 6.12
CA ASN A 149 16.08 -0.28 6.82
C ASN A 149 16.04 -1.81 6.78
N PHE A 150 14.87 -2.42 6.99
CA PHE A 150 14.75 -3.88 6.96
C PHE A 150 15.08 -4.45 5.57
N TYR A 151 14.63 -3.79 4.50
CA TYR A 151 14.88 -4.19 3.12
C TYR A 151 16.25 -3.73 2.59
N GLY A 152 16.88 -2.73 3.22
CA GLY A 152 18.15 -2.17 2.76
C GLY A 152 18.04 -1.54 1.38
N ILE A 153 16.92 -0.88 1.10
CA ILE A 153 16.61 -0.25 -0.20
C ILE A 153 16.65 1.26 -0.09
N ASP A 154 17.05 1.92 -1.17
CA ASP A 154 16.91 3.37 -1.34
C ASP A 154 15.60 3.68 -2.08
N ALA A 155 14.59 4.15 -1.33
CA ALA A 155 13.28 4.50 -1.84
C ALA A 155 12.66 5.61 -0.98
N ASN A 156 11.77 6.39 -1.56
CA ASN A 156 10.83 7.21 -0.79
C ASN A 156 9.74 6.32 -0.19
N VAL A 157 9.06 6.77 0.86
CA VAL A 157 7.94 6.03 1.47
C VAL A 157 6.69 6.90 1.51
N PHE A 158 5.57 6.30 1.11
CA PHE A 158 4.24 6.84 1.29
C PHE A 158 3.40 5.86 2.10
N SER A 159 2.82 6.28 3.21
CA SER A 159 1.94 5.42 4.03
C SER A 159 0.49 5.85 3.87
N PHE A 160 -0.41 4.93 3.50
CA PHE A 160 -1.83 5.15 3.76
C PHE A 160 -2.15 4.59 5.14
N THR A 161 -2.58 5.45 6.06
CA THR A 161 -2.93 5.04 7.42
C THR A 161 -4.44 5.04 7.59
N TRP A 162 -5.05 3.87 7.69
CA TRP A 162 -6.47 3.71 8.00
C TRP A 162 -6.69 3.65 9.52
N PRO A 163 -7.88 3.94 10.07
CA PRO A 163 -8.11 4.04 11.50
C PRO A 163 -8.08 2.67 12.17
N SER A 164 -7.20 2.49 13.14
CA SER A 164 -7.10 1.27 13.94
C SER A 164 -6.77 1.60 15.39
N ILE A 165 -7.22 0.75 16.31
CA ILE A 165 -6.88 0.83 17.73
C ILE A 165 -5.43 0.39 17.91
N GLY A 166 -4.61 1.18 18.61
CA GLY A 166 -3.25 0.79 18.99
C GLY A 166 -3.22 -0.17 20.17
N THR A 167 -3.88 -1.32 20.04
CA THR A 167 -4.00 -2.32 21.11
C THR A 167 -2.63 -2.91 21.42
N PRO A 168 -2.13 -2.81 22.67
CA PRO A 168 -1.05 -3.68 23.11
C PRO A 168 -1.55 -5.11 22.89
N LEU A 169 -0.85 -5.99 22.18
CA LEU A 169 -1.34 -7.37 22.02
C LEU A 169 -1.09 -8.19 23.31
N PRO A 170 -2.10 -8.51 24.15
CA PRO A 170 -2.06 -9.69 24.98
C PRO A 170 -2.72 -10.87 24.24
N THR A 171 -2.38 -12.07 24.69
CA THR A 171 -3.19 -13.27 24.46
C THR A 171 -4.21 -13.43 25.59
N PRO A 172 -5.48 -13.77 25.29
CA PRO A 172 -6.05 -14.04 23.97
C PRO A 172 -6.30 -12.77 23.15
N LEU A 173 -6.39 -12.93 21.81
CA LEU A 173 -6.62 -11.83 20.87
C LEU A 173 -7.82 -10.96 21.32
N PRO A 174 -7.69 -9.61 21.30
CA PRO A 174 -8.78 -8.70 21.62
C PRO A 174 -9.78 -8.67 20.46
N TYR A 175 -10.69 -9.65 20.43
CA TYR A 175 -11.65 -9.83 19.32
C TYR A 175 -12.51 -8.58 19.08
N THR A 176 -12.83 -7.81 20.12
CA THR A 176 -13.54 -6.53 20.01
C THR A 176 -12.79 -5.53 19.15
N ASP A 177 -11.50 -5.36 19.42
CA ASP A 177 -10.63 -4.42 18.72
C ASP A 177 -10.40 -4.90 17.29
N TYR A 178 -10.28 -6.21 17.10
CA TYR A 178 -10.23 -6.81 15.77
C TYR A 178 -11.50 -6.53 14.95
N PHE A 179 -12.70 -6.71 15.52
CA PHE A 179 -13.95 -6.41 14.80
C PHE A 179 -14.10 -4.92 14.51
N HIS A 180 -13.70 -4.07 15.44
CA HIS A 180 -13.62 -2.63 15.24
C HIS A 180 -12.71 -2.29 14.04
N ASP A 181 -11.45 -2.72 14.10
CA ASP A 181 -10.45 -2.43 13.07
C ASP A 181 -10.83 -3.02 11.71
N ARG A 182 -11.46 -4.20 11.68
CA ARG A 182 -11.97 -4.77 10.43
C ARG A 182 -13.08 -3.89 9.83
N GLY A 183 -13.94 -3.31 10.68
CA GLY A 183 -14.97 -2.37 10.26
C GLY A 183 -14.39 -1.08 9.67
N THR A 184 -13.43 -0.46 10.35
CA THR A 184 -12.76 0.76 9.88
C THR A 184 -11.88 0.51 8.66
N ALA A 185 -11.19 -0.64 8.57
CA ALA A 185 -10.44 -1.07 7.40
C ALA A 185 -11.37 -1.18 6.18
N ARG A 186 -12.56 -1.81 6.35
CA ARG A 186 -13.59 -1.87 5.31
C ARG A 186 -14.06 -0.48 4.88
N GLY A 187 -14.40 0.39 5.82
CA GLY A 187 -14.83 1.76 5.53
C GLY A 187 -13.76 2.59 4.81
N SER A 188 -12.49 2.30 5.09
CA SER A 188 -11.35 3.03 4.52
C SER A 188 -11.07 2.74 3.05
N GLY A 189 -11.67 1.70 2.46
CA GLY A 189 -11.51 1.41 1.04
C GLY A 189 -11.88 2.59 0.14
N VAL A 190 -12.94 3.33 0.49
CA VAL A 190 -13.35 4.55 -0.26
C VAL A 190 -12.28 5.64 -0.15
N ALA A 191 -11.69 5.84 1.02
CA ALA A 191 -10.64 6.83 1.24
C ALA A 191 -9.33 6.48 0.51
N ILE A 192 -8.94 5.20 0.49
CA ILE A 192 -7.80 4.72 -0.29
C ILE A 192 -8.06 4.94 -1.80
N ALA A 193 -9.24 4.55 -2.29
CA ALA A 193 -9.63 4.78 -3.68
C ALA A 193 -9.65 6.27 -4.05
N ARG A 194 -10.13 7.13 -3.14
CA ARG A 194 -10.10 8.59 -3.29
C ARG A 194 -8.66 9.10 -3.38
N THR A 195 -7.76 8.63 -2.53
CA THR A 195 -6.33 8.96 -2.57
C THR A 195 -5.72 8.62 -3.93
N MET A 196 -6.00 7.43 -4.46
CA MET A 196 -5.51 7.01 -5.77
C MET A 196 -6.11 7.86 -6.91
N ARG A 197 -7.40 8.23 -6.82
CA ARG A 197 -8.03 9.12 -7.81
C ARG A 197 -7.43 10.53 -7.79
N ILE A 198 -7.13 11.07 -6.61
CA ILE A 198 -6.44 12.36 -6.47
C ILE A 198 -5.01 12.26 -7.05
N LEU A 199 -4.31 11.15 -6.83
CA LEU A 199 -3.02 10.89 -7.47
C LEU A 199 -3.13 10.85 -9.01
N TYR A 200 -4.17 10.21 -9.55
CA TYR A 200 -4.39 10.17 -11.00
C TYR A 200 -4.65 11.56 -11.58
N ASP A 201 -5.49 12.36 -10.92
CA ASP A 201 -5.72 13.75 -11.29
C ASP A 201 -4.41 14.57 -11.24
N PHE A 202 -3.61 14.40 -10.18
CA PHE A 202 -2.30 15.03 -10.10
C PHE A 202 -1.40 14.67 -11.28
N ILE A 203 -1.26 13.37 -11.59
CA ILE A 203 -0.40 12.88 -12.69
C ILE A 203 -0.91 13.37 -14.05
N ASP A 204 -2.22 13.33 -14.29
CA ASP A 204 -2.80 13.69 -15.59
C ASP A 204 -2.67 15.18 -15.90
N ASN A 205 -2.54 16.01 -14.88
CA ASN A 205 -2.31 17.45 -15.01
C ASN A 205 -0.81 17.84 -15.00
N LEU A 206 0.12 16.88 -14.89
CA LEU A 206 1.55 17.18 -15.01
C LEU A 206 1.95 17.39 -16.48
N PRO A 207 2.79 18.40 -16.79
CA PRO A 207 3.40 18.48 -18.11
C PRO A 207 4.33 17.27 -18.32
N ARG A 208 4.39 16.74 -19.56
CA ARG A 208 5.18 15.52 -19.88
C ARG A 208 6.63 15.55 -19.39
N ARG A 209 7.24 16.74 -19.32
CA ARG A 209 8.61 16.95 -18.82
C ARG A 209 8.76 16.80 -17.30
N ALA A 210 7.68 16.97 -16.53
CA ALA A 210 7.67 16.88 -15.07
C ALA A 210 7.35 15.47 -14.54
N VAL A 211 7.03 14.52 -15.43
CA VAL A 211 6.84 13.12 -15.03
C VAL A 211 8.20 12.53 -14.63
N CYS A 212 8.36 12.19 -13.35
CA CYS A 212 9.63 11.72 -12.79
C CYS A 212 10.06 10.32 -13.29
N ARG A 213 9.15 9.55 -13.90
CA ARG A 213 9.37 8.19 -14.45
C ARG A 213 9.91 7.16 -13.45
N GLN A 214 9.76 7.43 -12.15
CA GLN A 214 10.08 6.46 -11.10
C GLN A 214 8.86 5.58 -10.78
N PRO A 215 9.04 4.29 -10.46
CA PRO A 215 7.93 3.39 -10.21
C PRO A 215 7.35 3.58 -8.79
N LEU A 216 6.07 3.26 -8.66
CA LEU A 216 5.40 3.05 -7.38
C LEU A 216 5.34 1.55 -7.12
N HIS A 217 5.68 1.12 -5.91
CA HIS A 217 5.46 -0.24 -5.43
C HIS A 217 4.48 -0.21 -4.26
N LEU A 218 3.73 -1.28 -4.03
CA LEU A 218 2.80 -1.40 -2.91
C LEU A 218 3.17 -2.59 -2.04
N VAL A 219 3.20 -2.39 -0.72
CA VAL A 219 3.29 -3.45 0.28
C VAL A 219 2.09 -3.31 1.22
N CYS A 220 1.25 -4.34 1.24
CA CYS A 220 0.13 -4.47 2.18
C CYS A 220 0.43 -5.60 3.16
N HIS A 221 0.17 -5.37 4.45
CA HIS A 221 0.34 -6.37 5.50
C HIS A 221 -1.00 -6.71 6.16
N SER A 222 -1.30 -7.98 6.40
CA SER A 222 -2.44 -8.40 7.22
C SER A 222 -3.77 -7.79 6.77
N MET A 223 -4.54 -7.23 7.70
CA MET A 223 -5.79 -6.49 7.46
C MET A 223 -5.64 -5.26 6.54
N GLY A 224 -4.41 -4.79 6.27
CA GLY A 224 -4.16 -3.79 5.23
C GLY A 224 -4.49 -4.30 3.83
N ASN A 225 -4.39 -5.62 3.59
CA ASN A 225 -4.86 -6.25 2.35
C ASN A 225 -6.39 -6.14 2.24
N TYR A 226 -7.10 -6.39 3.35
CA TYR A 226 -8.54 -6.20 3.50
C TYR A 226 -9.01 -4.78 3.21
N ALA A 227 -8.32 -3.78 3.76
CA ALA A 227 -8.59 -2.38 3.44
C ALA A 227 -8.38 -2.10 1.94
N PHE A 228 -7.29 -2.63 1.36
CA PHE A 228 -6.97 -2.42 -0.04
C PHE A 228 -7.94 -3.13 -1.00
N ARG A 229 -8.48 -4.30 -0.65
CA ARG A 229 -9.54 -4.98 -1.41
C ARG A 229 -10.76 -4.08 -1.59
N TYR A 230 -11.22 -3.43 -0.53
CA TYR A 230 -12.31 -2.46 -0.65
C TYR A 230 -11.93 -1.22 -1.47
N ALA A 231 -10.65 -0.85 -1.52
CA ALA A 231 -10.18 0.17 -2.44
C ALA A 231 -10.29 -0.27 -3.91
N VAL A 232 -9.92 -1.52 -4.24
CA VAL A 232 -10.09 -2.09 -5.59
C VAL A 232 -11.56 -2.04 -5.99
N GLN A 233 -12.47 -2.47 -5.10
CA GLN A 233 -13.92 -2.41 -5.32
C GLN A 233 -14.39 -0.97 -5.55
N ALA A 234 -13.99 -0.03 -4.68
CA ALA A 234 -14.40 1.36 -4.76
C ALA A 234 -13.87 2.05 -6.04
N LEU A 235 -12.68 1.68 -6.54
CA LEU A 235 -12.12 2.20 -7.78
C LEU A 235 -12.91 1.80 -9.03
N MET A 236 -13.55 0.63 -9.02
CA MET A 236 -14.43 0.16 -10.10
C MET A 236 -15.77 0.88 -10.15
N GLN A 237 -16.14 1.61 -9.09
CA GLN A 237 -17.40 2.36 -9.04
C GLN A 237 -17.24 3.78 -9.59
N VAL A 238 -18.35 4.44 -9.94
CA VAL A 238 -18.38 5.88 -10.13
C VAL A 238 -18.24 6.55 -8.76
N PRO A 239 -17.39 7.58 -8.58
CA PRO A 239 -17.42 8.38 -7.36
C PRO A 239 -18.83 8.97 -7.19
N GLN A 240 -19.54 8.59 -6.13
CA GLN A 240 -20.80 9.24 -5.80
C GLN A 240 -20.50 10.64 -5.24
N GLY A 241 -21.17 11.67 -5.77
CA GLY A 241 -21.14 13.02 -5.21
C GLY A 241 -19.96 13.92 -5.62
N GLU A 242 -19.08 13.53 -6.55
CA GLU A 242 -18.16 14.48 -7.21
C GLU A 242 -18.74 14.82 -8.59
N PRO A 243 -19.34 16.01 -8.77
CA PRO A 243 -19.78 16.44 -10.09
C PRO A 243 -18.54 16.63 -10.95
N ARG A 244 -18.24 15.64 -11.80
CA ARG A 244 -17.19 15.72 -12.84
C ARG A 244 -17.36 16.95 -13.75
N GLU A 245 -18.53 17.58 -13.74
CA GLU A 245 -18.82 18.83 -14.45
C GLU A 245 -18.39 20.11 -13.74
N TYR A 246 -18.16 20.12 -12.41
CA TYR A 246 -17.93 21.39 -11.69
C TYR A 246 -16.47 21.88 -11.69
N VAL A 247 -15.51 21.00 -12.00
CA VAL A 247 -14.07 21.33 -11.90
C VAL A 247 -13.47 21.78 -13.24
N ARG A 248 -14.13 21.53 -14.39
CA ARG A 248 -13.62 21.99 -15.70
C ARG A 248 -14.05 23.41 -16.08
N THR A 249 -15.00 24.00 -15.38
CA THR A 249 -15.57 25.32 -15.72
C THR A 249 -14.90 26.49 -15.01
N ALA A 250 -13.95 26.25 -14.10
CA ALA A 250 -13.24 27.31 -13.38
C ALA A 250 -12.13 28.00 -14.21
N ASP A 251 -11.78 27.49 -15.39
CA ASP A 251 -10.76 28.07 -16.29
C ASP A 251 -11.35 28.79 -17.53
N LEU A 252 -12.66 29.04 -17.56
CA LEU A 252 -13.30 29.86 -18.61
C LEU A 252 -13.72 31.21 -18.03
N PRO A 253 -13.53 32.32 -18.77
CA PRO A 253 -14.03 33.63 -18.33
C PRO A 253 -15.55 33.54 -18.16
N ALA A 254 -16.03 33.97 -17.00
CA ALA A 254 -17.43 33.88 -16.61
C ALA A 254 -18.35 34.59 -17.62
N PRO A 255 -19.35 33.91 -18.20
CA PRO A 255 -20.54 34.59 -18.69
C PRO A 255 -21.39 34.97 -17.48
N ASP A 256 -21.65 36.27 -17.38
CA ASP A 256 -22.87 36.93 -16.93
C ASP A 256 -23.82 36.10 -16.05
N ALA A 257 -24.00 36.60 -14.83
CA ALA A 257 -24.86 36.01 -13.81
C ALA A 257 -26.33 36.01 -14.24
N GLU A 258 -26.96 34.83 -14.20
CA GLU A 258 -28.33 34.64 -13.72
C GLU A 258 -28.57 33.15 -13.40
N GLU A 259 -29.11 32.90 -12.21
CA GLU A 259 -29.69 31.64 -11.68
C GLU A 259 -28.88 30.33 -11.80
N ARG A 260 -28.27 29.90 -10.69
CA ARG A 260 -27.82 28.51 -10.52
C ARG A 260 -28.96 27.69 -9.90
N PRO A 261 -29.59 26.73 -10.61
CA PRO A 261 -30.48 25.78 -9.96
C PRO A 261 -29.66 24.83 -9.08
N VAL A 262 -30.14 24.57 -7.88
CA VAL A 262 -29.67 23.47 -7.03
C VAL A 262 -30.47 22.23 -7.40
N PRO A 263 -29.86 21.13 -7.92
CA PRO A 263 -30.54 19.85 -7.93
C PRO A 263 -30.13 19.09 -6.67
N ALA A 264 -31.00 19.15 -5.66
CA ALA A 264 -31.13 18.12 -4.66
C ALA A 264 -31.70 16.86 -5.32
N LEU A 265 -30.86 16.03 -5.91
CA LEU A 265 -31.14 14.63 -6.24
C LEU A 265 -29.81 13.89 -6.20
N VAL A 266 -29.58 13.16 -5.11
CA VAL A 266 -28.49 12.17 -5.01
C VAL A 266 -28.73 11.18 -6.14
N ALA A 267 -27.95 11.27 -7.21
CA ALA A 267 -28.02 10.30 -8.30
C ALA A 267 -27.69 8.93 -7.72
N LEU A 268 -28.65 8.00 -7.78
CA LEU A 268 -28.38 6.59 -7.52
C LEU A 268 -27.27 6.16 -8.50
N PRO A 269 -26.19 5.50 -8.05
CA PRO A 269 -25.17 4.97 -8.95
C PRO A 269 -25.83 3.93 -9.86
N THR A 270 -26.13 4.31 -11.11
CA THR A 270 -26.77 3.44 -12.10
C THR A 270 -25.79 2.54 -12.84
N GLU A 271 -24.48 2.69 -12.62
CA GLU A 271 -23.46 1.87 -13.27
C GLU A 271 -22.89 0.81 -12.32
N ALA A 272 -22.98 -0.45 -12.75
CA ALA A 272 -22.33 -1.57 -12.08
C ALA A 272 -20.80 -1.37 -12.00
N PRO A 273 -20.11 -2.01 -11.03
CA PRO A 273 -18.65 -1.98 -10.97
C PRO A 273 -18.00 -2.35 -12.31
N ASP A 274 -17.16 -1.46 -12.85
CA ASP A 274 -16.47 -1.67 -14.12
C ASP A 274 -14.94 -1.80 -13.90
N PRO A 275 -14.36 -2.99 -14.13
CA PRO A 275 -12.92 -3.22 -13.97
C PRO A 275 -12.07 -2.45 -14.99
N ASN A 276 -12.64 -1.88 -16.05
CA ASN A 276 -11.91 -1.04 -17.01
C ASN A 276 -11.57 0.35 -16.47
N ARG A 277 -12.14 0.74 -15.32
CA ARG A 277 -11.78 1.96 -14.59
C ARG A 277 -10.47 1.85 -13.83
N LEU A 278 -9.98 0.64 -13.61
CA LEU A 278 -8.73 0.41 -12.91
C LEU A 278 -7.55 0.86 -13.79
N ARG A 279 -6.84 1.89 -13.33
CA ARG A 279 -5.60 2.36 -13.92
C ARG A 279 -4.42 1.57 -13.34
N ARG A 280 -3.51 1.12 -14.20
CA ARG A 280 -2.26 0.52 -13.75
C ARG A 280 -1.40 1.58 -13.06
N THR A 281 -1.04 1.31 -11.81
CA THR A 281 -0.40 2.27 -10.90
C THR A 281 0.90 1.74 -10.34
N PHE A 282 0.93 0.46 -9.96
CA PHE A 282 2.06 -0.15 -9.29
C PHE A 282 2.90 -1.00 -10.24
N GLU A 283 4.22 -0.94 -10.07
CA GLU A 283 5.15 -1.86 -10.74
C GLU A 283 5.13 -3.24 -10.07
N GLN A 284 5.12 -3.27 -8.74
CA GLN A 284 4.99 -4.48 -7.93
C GLN A 284 3.99 -4.25 -6.81
N ILE A 285 3.10 -5.20 -6.59
CA ILE A 285 2.23 -5.29 -5.42
C ILE A 285 2.70 -6.51 -4.60
N VAL A 286 2.94 -6.31 -3.31
CA VAL A 286 3.30 -7.35 -2.35
C VAL A 286 2.17 -7.46 -1.34
N LEU A 287 1.59 -8.65 -1.24
CA LEU A 287 0.63 -9.00 -0.20
C LEU A 287 1.35 -9.89 0.81
N ALA A 288 1.58 -9.39 2.02
CA ALA A 288 2.21 -10.13 3.10
C ALA A 288 1.17 -10.49 4.16
N ALA A 289 1.11 -11.77 4.52
CA ALA A 289 0.24 -12.33 5.55
C ALA A 289 -1.22 -11.87 5.37
N ALA A 290 -1.76 -11.96 4.15
CA ALA A 290 -3.04 -11.35 3.82
C ALA A 290 -4.20 -11.93 4.64
N ASP A 291 -4.90 -11.06 5.37
CA ASP A 291 -6.18 -11.35 6.03
C ASP A 291 -7.33 -11.23 5.02
N GLU A 292 -7.30 -12.15 4.06
CA GLU A 292 -8.31 -12.34 3.01
C GLU A 292 -8.61 -13.82 2.88
N ASP A 293 -9.74 -14.14 2.26
CA ASP A 293 -10.08 -15.52 1.93
C ASP A 293 -9.13 -16.04 0.83
N GLU A 294 -8.77 -17.33 0.83
CA GLU A 294 -7.80 -17.90 -0.11
C GLU A 294 -8.26 -17.85 -1.59
N ASP A 295 -9.57 -17.80 -1.82
CA ASP A 295 -10.23 -17.65 -3.12
C ASP A 295 -10.44 -16.18 -3.53
N ALA A 296 -9.86 -15.21 -2.80
CA ALA A 296 -10.05 -13.78 -3.05
C ALA A 296 -9.72 -13.35 -4.50
N PHE A 297 -8.81 -14.03 -5.19
CA PHE A 297 -8.49 -13.74 -6.58
C PHE A 297 -9.51 -14.29 -7.60
N GLU A 298 -10.48 -15.08 -7.15
CA GLU A 298 -11.52 -15.70 -7.97
C GLU A 298 -12.82 -14.88 -7.89
N ASP A 299 -13.10 -14.25 -6.75
CA ASP A 299 -14.29 -13.43 -6.53
C ASP A 299 -14.15 -12.00 -7.09
N VAL A 300 -15.10 -11.61 -7.94
CA VAL A 300 -15.26 -10.25 -8.49
C VAL A 300 -15.51 -9.19 -7.42
N LYS A 301 -16.02 -9.60 -6.25
CA LYS A 301 -16.22 -8.74 -5.08
C LYS A 301 -14.96 -8.63 -4.23
N GLU A 302 -13.85 -9.28 -4.61
CA GLU A 302 -12.63 -9.29 -3.82
C GLU A 302 -11.40 -8.81 -4.61
N LEU A 303 -10.34 -9.61 -4.67
CA LEU A 303 -9.05 -9.27 -5.27
C LEU A 303 -8.92 -9.71 -6.73
N ARG A 304 -9.94 -10.32 -7.35
CA ARG A 304 -9.89 -10.76 -8.76
C ARG A 304 -9.36 -9.70 -9.73
N TYR A 305 -9.69 -8.43 -9.49
CA TYR A 305 -9.25 -7.33 -10.36
C TYR A 305 -8.02 -6.56 -9.86
N LEU A 306 -7.46 -6.92 -8.70
CA LEU A 306 -6.21 -6.36 -8.19
C LEU A 306 -5.07 -6.37 -9.24
N PRO A 307 -4.87 -7.45 -10.04
CA PRO A 307 -3.81 -7.49 -11.05
C PRO A 307 -3.93 -6.43 -12.16
N ARG A 308 -5.05 -5.70 -12.27
CA ARG A 308 -5.18 -4.55 -13.19
C ARG A 308 -4.47 -3.30 -12.67
N LEU A 309 -4.30 -3.16 -11.36
CA LEU A 309 -3.59 -2.05 -10.73
C LEU A 309 -2.06 -2.22 -10.77
N GLY A 310 -1.56 -3.43 -11.00
CA GLY A 310 -0.14 -3.78 -10.96
C GLY A 310 0.41 -4.37 -12.25
N ASN A 311 1.73 -4.26 -12.45
CA ASN A 311 2.45 -5.10 -13.42
C ASN A 311 2.67 -6.51 -12.89
N ARG A 312 2.91 -6.66 -11.58
CA ARG A 312 3.10 -7.93 -10.88
C ARG A 312 2.45 -7.90 -9.50
N VAL A 313 1.97 -9.05 -9.03
CA VAL A 313 1.43 -9.26 -7.69
C VAL A 313 2.13 -10.48 -7.09
N THR A 314 2.73 -10.32 -5.91
CA THR A 314 3.36 -11.44 -5.20
C THR A 314 2.72 -11.59 -3.83
N VAL A 315 2.15 -12.77 -3.58
CA VAL A 315 1.53 -13.16 -2.32
C VAL A 315 2.56 -13.97 -1.54
N TYR A 316 2.96 -13.47 -0.37
CA TYR A 316 3.72 -14.26 0.58
C TYR A 316 2.76 -14.87 1.58
N HIS A 317 2.96 -16.14 1.90
CA HIS A 317 2.10 -16.88 2.82
C HIS A 317 2.90 -17.93 3.61
N THR A 318 2.34 -18.41 4.71
CA THR A 318 2.95 -19.48 5.51
C THR A 318 1.89 -20.25 6.27
N GLY A 319 1.98 -21.58 6.23
CA GLY A 319 1.10 -22.45 7.03
C GLY A 319 1.34 -22.34 8.54
N LYS A 320 2.37 -21.61 8.97
CA LYS A 320 2.74 -21.42 10.38
C LYS A 320 2.07 -20.21 11.05
N ASP A 321 1.36 -19.37 10.30
CA ASP A 321 0.70 -18.15 10.80
C ASP A 321 -0.55 -18.48 11.63
N TRP A 322 -0.36 -18.70 12.93
CA TRP A 322 -1.45 -19.12 13.81
C TRP A 322 -2.45 -17.99 14.10
N ILE A 323 -2.07 -16.73 13.91
CA ILE A 323 -2.99 -15.58 14.06
C ILE A 323 -4.08 -15.69 13.02
N LEU A 324 -3.71 -15.84 11.75
CA LEU A 324 -4.67 -16.01 10.66
C LEU A 324 -5.43 -17.35 10.78
N SER A 325 -4.77 -18.43 11.22
CA SER A 325 -5.47 -19.71 11.47
C SER A 325 -6.54 -19.58 12.56
N THR A 326 -6.24 -18.86 13.65
CA THR A 326 -7.18 -18.65 14.75
C THR A 326 -8.35 -17.78 14.29
N LEU A 327 -8.08 -16.69 13.56
CA LEU A 327 -9.12 -15.84 12.99
C LEU A 327 -10.02 -16.59 12.00
N SER A 328 -9.44 -17.50 11.19
CA SER A 328 -10.19 -18.42 10.34
C SER A 328 -11.18 -19.29 11.15
N SER A 329 -10.72 -19.88 12.26
CA SER A 329 -11.57 -20.77 13.07
C SER A 329 -12.62 -20.08 13.95
N VAL A 330 -12.40 -18.84 14.38
CA VAL A 330 -13.22 -18.18 15.43
C VAL A 330 -14.19 -17.15 14.85
N THR A 331 -13.83 -16.48 13.75
CA THR A 331 -14.75 -15.55 13.10
C THR A 331 -15.74 -16.34 12.23
N LYS A 332 -17.00 -15.89 12.09
CA LYS A 332 -18.06 -16.57 11.31
C LYS A 332 -17.76 -16.76 9.81
N PHE A 333 -16.53 -16.48 9.37
CA PHE A 333 -15.97 -16.60 8.03
C PHE A 333 -15.04 -17.83 7.97
N ASN A 334 -15.56 -19.00 8.37
CA ASN A 334 -14.86 -20.28 8.57
C ASN A 334 -14.25 -20.86 7.28
N GLY A 335 -13.30 -20.12 6.69
CA GLY A 335 -12.64 -20.41 5.43
C GLY A 335 -11.14 -20.16 5.54
N PRO A 336 -10.31 -20.88 4.78
CA PRO A 336 -8.86 -20.73 4.88
C PRO A 336 -8.40 -19.38 4.34
N ARG A 337 -7.25 -18.90 4.84
CA ARG A 337 -6.78 -17.54 4.60
C ARG A 337 -5.69 -17.49 3.53
N LEU A 338 -5.77 -16.48 2.67
CA LEU A 338 -4.77 -16.19 1.64
C LEU A 338 -3.35 -16.08 2.22
N GLY A 339 -3.19 -15.46 3.38
CA GLY A 339 -1.90 -15.35 4.08
C GLY A 339 -1.36 -16.65 4.69
N VAL A 340 -2.20 -17.69 4.78
CA VAL A 340 -1.82 -19.03 5.29
C VAL A 340 -1.50 -19.95 4.12
N ASN A 341 -2.44 -20.11 3.19
CA ASN A 341 -2.38 -21.12 2.14
C ASN A 341 -1.88 -20.60 0.77
N GLY A 342 -1.84 -19.28 0.60
CA GLY A 342 -1.73 -18.67 -0.73
C GLY A 342 -3.06 -18.73 -1.49
N PRO A 343 -3.10 -18.26 -2.75
CA PRO A 343 -4.33 -18.34 -3.56
C PRO A 343 -4.77 -19.78 -3.73
N GLU A 344 -6.07 -20.08 -3.76
CA GLU A 344 -6.57 -21.45 -3.90
C GLU A 344 -6.25 -22.04 -5.29
N ASN A 345 -6.76 -21.41 -6.37
CA ASN A 345 -6.59 -21.92 -7.73
C ASN A 345 -5.78 -20.99 -8.64
N MET A 346 -4.48 -21.27 -8.78
CA MET A 346 -3.59 -20.49 -9.65
C MET A 346 -3.95 -20.58 -11.14
N ALA A 347 -4.68 -21.61 -11.59
CA ALA A 347 -4.96 -21.83 -13.01
C ALA A 347 -6.06 -20.93 -13.58
N ILE A 348 -6.90 -20.35 -12.72
CA ILE A 348 -8.05 -19.52 -13.14
C ILE A 348 -7.89 -18.03 -12.83
N ILE A 349 -6.82 -17.66 -12.13
CA ILE A 349 -6.49 -16.29 -11.79
C ILE A 349 -5.45 -15.71 -12.77
N SER A 350 -5.12 -14.42 -12.62
CA SER A 350 -4.18 -13.76 -13.53
C SER A 350 -2.74 -14.29 -13.40
N ASP A 351 -2.07 -14.51 -14.54
CA ASP A 351 -0.63 -14.85 -14.62
C ASP A 351 0.33 -13.84 -13.97
N LYS A 352 -0.17 -12.65 -13.62
CA LYS A 352 0.58 -11.64 -12.87
C LYS A 352 0.70 -11.97 -11.38
N VAL A 353 -0.09 -12.92 -10.88
CA VAL A 353 -0.10 -13.34 -9.49
C VAL A 353 0.92 -14.46 -9.32
N THR A 354 1.81 -14.30 -8.35
CA THR A 354 2.76 -15.32 -7.92
C THR A 354 2.58 -15.56 -6.42
N ALA A 355 2.55 -16.83 -6.02
CA ALA A 355 2.50 -17.23 -4.62
C ALA A 355 3.87 -17.74 -4.15
N VAL A 356 4.28 -17.30 -2.96
CA VAL A 356 5.56 -17.65 -2.34
C VAL A 356 5.31 -18.13 -0.92
N ASP A 357 5.45 -19.43 -0.72
CA ASP A 357 5.41 -20.06 0.59
C ASP A 357 6.73 -19.81 1.32
N VAL A 358 6.67 -19.16 2.48
CA VAL A 358 7.84 -18.85 3.28
C VAL A 358 8.04 -19.80 4.46
N SER A 359 7.22 -20.85 4.58
CA SER A 359 7.19 -21.74 5.74
C SER A 359 8.57 -22.26 6.13
N ASP A 360 9.38 -22.70 5.16
CA ASP A 360 10.72 -23.25 5.42
C ASP A 360 11.78 -22.18 5.70
N ALA A 361 11.50 -20.92 5.37
CA ALA A 361 12.40 -19.80 5.58
C ALA A 361 12.23 -19.11 6.94
N ILE A 362 11.22 -19.52 7.73
CA ILE A 362 10.87 -18.89 9.01
C ILE A 362 10.94 -19.85 10.19
N ASP A 363 11.21 -19.27 11.36
CA ASP A 363 11.37 -19.97 12.63
C ASP A 363 10.41 -19.36 13.68
N PRO A 364 9.33 -20.08 14.08
CA PRO A 364 8.37 -19.59 15.06
C PRO A 364 8.97 -19.24 16.43
N SER A 365 10.19 -19.68 16.75
CA SER A 365 10.87 -19.25 17.98
C SER A 365 11.35 -17.79 17.93
N GLN A 366 11.51 -17.21 16.73
CA GLN A 366 11.91 -15.82 16.51
C GLN A 366 10.73 -14.90 16.21
N ASP A 367 9.63 -15.46 15.71
CA ASP A 367 8.35 -14.80 15.49
C ASP A 367 7.24 -15.75 15.92
N PHE A 368 6.84 -15.67 17.19
CA PHE A 368 5.84 -16.59 17.76
C PHE A 368 4.54 -16.58 16.96
N GLU A 369 4.13 -15.42 16.45
CA GLU A 369 2.94 -15.25 15.61
C GLU A 369 3.12 -15.86 14.21
N SER A 370 4.37 -15.92 13.73
CA SER A 370 4.71 -16.22 12.34
C SER A 370 3.92 -15.35 11.34
N HIS A 371 3.60 -14.12 11.75
CA HIS A 371 2.76 -13.16 11.03
C HIS A 371 3.55 -11.92 10.58
N ASN A 372 4.76 -11.74 11.13
CA ASN A 372 5.65 -10.61 10.87
C ASN A 372 6.84 -11.00 9.98
N TYR A 373 6.74 -12.15 9.30
CA TYR A 373 7.86 -12.74 8.59
C TYR A 373 8.47 -11.84 7.52
N TYR A 374 7.66 -10.98 6.90
CA TYR A 374 8.08 -10.05 5.85
C TYR A 374 9.13 -9.06 6.33
N ARG A 375 9.18 -8.76 7.63
CA ARG A 375 10.13 -7.82 8.25
C ARG A 375 11.19 -8.50 9.14
N ILE A 376 10.91 -9.69 9.68
CA ILE A 376 11.80 -10.37 10.63
C ILE A 376 12.88 -11.19 9.91
N PHE A 377 12.49 -12.02 8.94
CA PHE A 377 13.41 -13.03 8.39
C PHE A 377 14.22 -12.49 7.20
N PRO A 378 15.57 -12.53 7.24
CA PRO A 378 16.41 -12.08 6.13
C PRO A 378 16.06 -12.72 4.78
N ALA A 379 15.83 -14.03 4.74
CA ALA A 379 15.52 -14.74 3.49
C ALA A 379 14.25 -14.23 2.81
N VAL A 380 13.22 -13.90 3.60
CA VAL A 380 11.97 -13.33 3.07
C VAL A 380 12.18 -11.89 2.60
N ARG A 381 12.90 -11.08 3.39
CA ARG A 381 13.24 -9.70 3.01
C ARG A 381 14.04 -9.63 1.72
N ASP A 382 15.05 -10.48 1.59
CA ASP A 382 15.91 -10.53 0.42
C ASP A 382 15.12 -10.90 -0.85
N ASP A 383 14.13 -11.80 -0.72
CA ASP A 383 13.20 -12.16 -1.80
C ASP A 383 12.24 -11.01 -2.16
N ILE A 384 11.67 -10.33 -1.14
CA ILE A 384 10.85 -9.12 -1.35
C ILE A 384 11.66 -8.05 -2.10
N VAL A 385 12.91 -7.84 -1.72
CA VAL A 385 13.81 -6.90 -2.41
C VAL A 385 14.05 -7.33 -3.86
N ALA A 386 14.22 -8.62 -4.14
CA ALA A 386 14.39 -9.14 -5.50
C ALA A 386 13.15 -8.84 -6.39
N VAL A 387 11.93 -9.09 -5.88
CA VAL A 387 10.70 -8.78 -6.64
C VAL A 387 10.46 -7.28 -6.83
N LEU A 388 10.77 -6.47 -5.82
CA LEU A 388 10.71 -5.00 -5.91
C LEU A 388 11.71 -4.48 -6.94
N SER A 389 12.89 -5.10 -7.03
CA SER A 389 13.92 -4.77 -8.02
C SER A 389 13.58 -5.20 -9.45
N GLY A 390 12.45 -5.91 -9.64
CA GLY A 390 11.99 -6.37 -10.95
C GLY A 390 12.65 -7.66 -11.42
N GLU A 391 13.28 -8.42 -10.53
CA GLU A 391 13.81 -9.73 -10.88
C GLU A 391 12.68 -10.68 -11.30
N ARG A 392 12.94 -11.47 -12.34
CA ARG A 392 11.96 -12.45 -12.84
C ARG A 392 11.76 -13.54 -11.80
N GLN A 393 10.51 -13.92 -11.55
CA GLN A 393 10.13 -14.86 -10.47
C GLN A 393 10.85 -16.21 -10.56
N ASP A 394 11.13 -16.70 -11.78
CA ASP A 394 11.83 -17.95 -12.07
C ASP A 394 13.37 -17.84 -12.01
N LYS A 395 13.90 -16.64 -11.76
CA LYS A 395 15.34 -16.35 -11.68
C LYS A 395 15.83 -16.00 -10.28
N ILE A 396 14.91 -15.70 -9.37
CA ILE A 396 15.21 -15.42 -7.96
C ILE A 396 15.78 -16.68 -7.32
N ALA A 397 17.05 -16.61 -6.90
CA ALA A 397 17.88 -17.77 -6.60
C ALA A 397 17.47 -18.58 -5.34
N ASN A 398 16.78 -17.95 -4.39
CA ASN A 398 16.36 -18.57 -3.11
C ASN A 398 14.96 -19.20 -3.16
N ARG A 399 14.44 -19.48 -4.37
CA ARG A 399 13.14 -20.11 -4.59
C ARG A 399 13.28 -21.51 -5.19
N ASP A 400 12.41 -22.42 -4.73
CA ASP A 400 12.09 -23.66 -5.43
C ASP A 400 10.71 -23.53 -6.07
N ARG A 401 10.59 -23.94 -7.33
CA ARG A 401 9.31 -23.88 -8.05
C ARG A 401 8.52 -25.15 -7.76
N ASN A 402 7.34 -24.98 -7.17
CA ASN A 402 6.44 -26.09 -6.86
C ASN A 402 5.47 -26.36 -8.01
N ASP A 403 4.97 -25.29 -8.64
CA ASP A 403 4.00 -25.36 -9.74
C ASP A 403 4.08 -24.09 -10.62
N MET A 404 3.15 -23.89 -11.54
CA MET A 404 2.92 -22.62 -12.25
C MET A 404 2.68 -21.50 -11.24
N GLN A 405 3.59 -20.52 -11.23
CA GLN A 405 3.52 -19.34 -10.37
C GLN A 405 3.46 -19.62 -8.85
N ARG A 406 3.81 -20.85 -8.41
CA ARG A 406 3.99 -21.20 -7.00
C ARG A 406 5.44 -21.51 -6.71
N TYR A 407 5.96 -20.90 -5.66
CA TYR A 407 7.32 -21.07 -5.21
C TYR A 407 7.36 -21.30 -3.69
N SER A 408 8.37 -22.00 -3.20
CA SER A 408 8.74 -22.03 -1.79
C SER A 408 10.10 -21.37 -1.59
N LEU A 409 10.26 -20.60 -0.51
CA LEU A 409 11.57 -20.10 -0.11
C LEU A 409 12.37 -21.19 0.57
N ARG A 410 13.63 -21.35 0.13
CA ARG A 410 14.56 -22.28 0.75
C ARG A 410 14.86 -21.87 2.18
N ALA A 411 15.00 -22.87 3.05
CA ALA A 411 15.52 -22.67 4.40
C ALA A 411 16.90 -21.98 4.35
N PRO A 412 17.21 -21.09 5.30
CA PRO A 412 18.54 -20.51 5.40
C PRO A 412 19.59 -21.63 5.49
N ALA A 413 20.67 -21.52 4.72
CA ALA A 413 21.76 -22.49 4.81
C ALA A 413 22.22 -22.59 6.27
N ARG A 414 22.14 -23.79 6.86
CA ARG A 414 22.65 -24.04 8.22
C ARG A 414 24.12 -23.64 8.25
N THR A 415 24.44 -22.53 8.90
CA THR A 415 25.82 -22.25 9.28
C THR A 415 26.23 -23.34 10.25
N THR A 416 27.00 -24.32 9.77
CA THR A 416 27.72 -25.26 10.64
C THR A 416 28.62 -24.42 11.52
N ARG A 417 28.18 -24.10 12.75
CA ARG A 417 29.09 -23.71 13.82
C ARG A 417 30.06 -24.88 13.95
N ARG A 418 31.27 -24.71 13.42
CA ARG A 418 32.43 -25.51 13.85
C ARG A 418 32.45 -25.39 15.36
N LYS A 419 32.03 -26.43 16.08
CA LYS A 419 32.34 -26.57 17.50
C LYS A 419 33.86 -26.55 17.56
N GLY A 420 34.42 -25.44 18.04
CA GLY A 420 35.82 -25.39 18.43
C GLY A 420 36.05 -26.50 19.45
N ARG A 421 37.02 -27.36 19.13
CA ARG A 421 37.54 -28.37 20.04
C ARG A 421 38.26 -27.72 21.20
#